data_AF-A0A9C9XCI2-F1
#
_entry.id   AF-A0A9C9XCI2-F1
#
_cell.length_a   1.000
_cell.length_b   1.000
_cell.length_c   1.000
_cell.angle_alpha   90.00
_cell.angle_beta   90.00
_cell.angle_gamma   90.00
#
_symmetry.space_group_name_H-M   'P 1'
#
loop_
_entity.id
_entity.type
_entity.pdbx_description
1 polymer ?
#
loop_
_entity_poly.entity_id
_entity_poly.type
_entity_poly.pdbx_seq_one_letter_code
_entity_poly.pdbx_strand_id
1 'polypeptide(L)'
;MHRVRIPFLPLLLALLPAMLLGGCMGGSSTIPRDHYYRLPPGGTSAPHPRPRLNGSLEIGSLQASGMLNERAILFVREQQPLEINPYHYYYWVNAPASLVQRHLLEYLRHSGLAEEVYRYRADSPADFRLDGSLLHFERHLGKNGVTAEVELELLLRDNQRDRLLLRRHYRQKQAASGGDMADTARAFGEALEAIYARFSRDLAQTLAANGP
;
A
#
# COMPACT_ATOMS: atom_id res chain seq x y z
N MET A 1 82.63 11.63 -26.92
CA MET A 1 81.19 11.98 -26.98
C MET A 1 80.41 10.77 -27.51
N HIS A 2 79.96 9.86 -26.64
CA HIS A 2 79.18 8.68 -27.03
C HIS A 2 77.68 8.95 -26.88
N ARG A 3 76.95 9.02 -28.01
CA ARG A 3 75.48 9.02 -28.01
C ARG A 3 75.00 7.57 -27.93
N VAL A 4 74.55 7.15 -26.76
CA VAL A 4 73.84 5.88 -26.55
C VAL A 4 72.48 6.00 -27.23
N ARG A 5 72.32 5.37 -28.41
CA ARG A 5 71.01 5.19 -29.04
C ARG A 5 70.30 4.06 -28.28
N ILE A 6 69.32 4.40 -27.44
CA ILE A 6 68.46 3.45 -26.75
C ILE A 6 67.34 3.06 -27.76
N PRO A 7 67.37 1.86 -28.37
CA PRO A 7 66.42 1.48 -29.42
C PRO A 7 65.03 1.08 -28.87
N PHE A 8 64.84 1.14 -27.54
CA PHE A 8 63.63 0.72 -26.86
C PHE A 8 62.58 1.82 -26.67
N LEU A 9 62.94 3.09 -26.93
CA LEU A 9 62.03 4.24 -26.77
C LEU A 9 60.77 4.19 -27.66
N PRO A 10 60.82 3.78 -28.94
CA PRO A 10 59.61 3.69 -29.77
C PRO A 10 58.73 2.48 -29.41
N LEU A 11 59.31 1.43 -28.82
CA LEU A 11 58.56 0.25 -28.37
C LEU A 11 57.73 0.56 -27.10
N LEU A 12 58.27 1.39 -26.20
CA LEU A 12 57.58 1.83 -24.99
C LEU A 12 56.44 2.82 -25.28
N LEU A 13 56.57 3.65 -26.33
CA LEU A 13 55.54 4.61 -26.73
C LEU A 13 54.35 3.95 -27.46
N ALA A 14 54.57 2.81 -28.12
CA ALA A 14 53.53 2.05 -28.80
C ALA A 14 52.70 1.14 -27.87
N LEU A 15 53.20 0.83 -26.65
CA LEU A 15 52.47 0.03 -25.67
C LEU A 15 51.47 0.85 -24.83
N LEU A 16 51.69 2.16 -24.71
CA LEU A 16 50.86 3.06 -23.90
C LEU A 16 49.39 3.18 -24.38
N PRO A 17 49.06 3.19 -25.68
CA PRO A 17 47.67 3.28 -26.15
C PRO A 17 46.89 1.98 -25.95
N ALA A 18 47.57 0.82 -25.91
CA ALA A 18 46.92 -0.49 -25.76
C ALA A 18 46.39 -0.73 -24.35
N MET A 19 46.98 -0.08 -23.33
CA MET A 19 46.55 -0.17 -21.93
C MET A 19 45.30 0.67 -21.61
N LEU A 20 44.99 1.67 -22.44
CA LEU A 20 43.82 2.54 -22.25
C LEU A 20 42.50 1.95 -22.78
N LEU A 21 42.55 0.85 -23.53
CA LEU A 21 41.37 0.19 -24.12
C LEU A 21 40.76 -0.92 -23.23
N GLY A 22 41.38 -1.26 -22.10
CA GLY A 22 40.90 -2.31 -21.19
C GLY A 22 39.86 -1.87 -20.14
N GLY A 23 39.38 -0.62 -20.18
CA GLY A 23 38.65 0.02 -19.08
C GLY A 23 37.14 -0.27 -18.97
N CYS A 24 36.50 -0.93 -19.93
CA CYS A 24 35.03 -1.00 -19.99
C CYS A 24 34.37 -2.29 -19.45
N MET A 25 35.12 -3.22 -18.84
CA MET A 25 34.59 -4.56 -18.52
C MET A 25 34.49 -4.88 -17.01
N GLY A 26 34.44 -3.86 -16.14
CA GLY A 26 34.47 -4.04 -14.67
C GLY A 26 33.18 -3.71 -13.91
N GLY A 27 32.06 -3.44 -14.58
CA GLY A 27 30.80 -3.14 -13.91
C GLY A 27 30.02 -4.41 -13.61
N SER A 28 30.25 -5.04 -12.44
CA SER A 28 29.27 -5.98 -11.87
C SER A 28 28.02 -5.20 -11.46
N SER A 29 27.25 -4.69 -12.42
CA SER A 29 25.93 -4.15 -12.15
C SER A 29 25.01 -5.35 -11.95
N THR A 30 24.83 -5.78 -10.71
CA THR A 30 23.72 -6.66 -10.37
C THR A 30 22.45 -5.97 -10.85
N ILE A 31 21.82 -6.51 -11.90
CA ILE A 31 20.57 -5.98 -12.44
C ILE A 31 19.59 -5.90 -11.27
N PRO A 32 19.07 -4.70 -10.92
CA PRO A 32 18.12 -4.57 -9.82
C PRO A 32 16.93 -5.48 -10.09
N ARG A 33 16.51 -6.24 -9.08
CA ARG A 33 15.38 -7.16 -9.17
C ARG A 33 14.14 -6.49 -8.62
N ASP A 34 12.99 -6.80 -9.22
CA ASP A 34 11.70 -6.39 -8.68
C ASP A 34 11.38 -7.14 -7.40
N HIS A 35 10.79 -6.42 -6.45
CA HIS A 35 10.29 -6.95 -5.18
C HIS A 35 8.79 -6.68 -5.07
N TYR A 36 8.03 -7.72 -4.73
CA TYR A 36 6.57 -7.66 -4.64
C TYR A 36 6.09 -7.92 -3.21
N TYR A 37 5.22 -7.04 -2.70
CA TYR A 37 4.71 -7.05 -1.34
C TYR A 37 3.20 -7.22 -1.30
N ARG A 38 2.74 -7.90 -0.26
CA ARG A 38 1.33 -8.05 0.11
C ARG A 38 1.10 -7.37 1.46
N LEU A 39 -0.14 -6.99 1.71
CA LEU A 39 -0.56 -6.66 3.06
C LEU A 39 -0.49 -7.91 3.95
N PRO A 40 -0.24 -7.76 5.26
CA PRO A 40 -0.50 -8.84 6.20
C PRO A 40 -1.98 -9.27 6.13
N PRO A 41 -2.32 -10.49 6.58
CA PRO A 41 -3.72 -10.91 6.66
C PRO A 41 -4.54 -9.92 7.49
N GLY A 42 -5.72 -9.54 7.00
CA GLY A 42 -6.65 -8.72 7.77
C GLY A 42 -7.42 -9.54 8.79
N GLY A 43 -7.83 -8.90 9.89
CA GLY A 43 -8.72 -9.51 10.89
C GLY A 43 -8.00 -9.96 12.15
N THR A 44 -7.03 -9.18 12.66
CA THR A 44 -6.45 -9.48 13.98
C THR A 44 -7.34 -9.06 15.16
N SER A 45 -8.40 -8.30 14.88
CA SER A 45 -9.35 -7.82 15.89
C SER A 45 -10.33 -8.91 16.32
N ALA A 46 -10.69 -8.91 17.62
CA ALA A 46 -11.67 -9.85 18.17
C ALA A 46 -13.04 -9.71 17.47
N PRO A 47 -13.73 -10.83 17.17
CA PRO A 47 -15.06 -10.81 16.59
C PRO A 47 -16.09 -10.08 17.47
N HIS A 48 -17.09 -9.50 16.84
CA HIS A 48 -18.23 -8.95 17.55
C HIS A 48 -19.10 -10.09 18.15
N PRO A 49 -19.66 -9.92 19.37
CA PRO A 49 -20.53 -10.93 19.98
C PRO A 49 -21.80 -11.21 19.16
N ARG A 50 -22.28 -10.21 18.41
CA ARG A 50 -23.42 -10.30 17.50
C ARG A 50 -23.17 -9.43 16.28
N PRO A 51 -23.71 -9.80 15.10
CA PRO A 51 -23.69 -8.93 13.93
C PRO A 51 -24.27 -7.56 14.26
N ARG A 52 -23.62 -6.50 13.75
CA ARG A 52 -24.15 -5.13 13.84
C ARG A 52 -25.16 -4.85 12.74
N LEU A 53 -24.98 -5.51 11.59
CA LEU A 53 -25.88 -5.47 10.45
C LEU A 53 -26.60 -6.82 10.36
N ASN A 54 -27.92 -6.79 10.46
CA ASN A 54 -28.75 -7.99 10.30
C ASN A 54 -28.98 -8.21 8.81
N GLY A 55 -28.22 -9.12 8.22
CA GLY A 55 -28.25 -9.45 6.79
C GLY A 55 -26.89 -9.47 6.12
N SER A 56 -26.92 -9.38 4.80
CA SER A 56 -25.77 -9.49 3.90
C SER A 56 -25.09 -8.14 3.62
N LEU A 57 -23.76 -8.13 3.61
CA LEU A 57 -22.92 -6.98 3.29
C LEU A 57 -22.06 -7.24 2.06
N GLU A 58 -22.28 -6.47 1.00
CA GLU A 58 -21.40 -6.43 -0.17
C GLU A 58 -20.30 -5.38 0.00
N ILE A 59 -19.06 -5.78 -0.27
CA ILE A 59 -17.90 -4.89 -0.34
C ILE A 59 -17.63 -4.52 -1.79
N GLY A 60 -18.07 -3.32 -2.18
CA GLY A 60 -17.85 -2.75 -3.50
C GLY A 60 -16.37 -2.53 -3.82
N SER A 61 -16.07 -2.29 -5.09
CA SER A 61 -14.72 -1.89 -5.52
C SER A 61 -14.34 -0.56 -4.87
N LEU A 62 -13.12 -0.47 -4.32
CA LEU A 62 -12.58 0.80 -3.88
C LEU A 62 -12.13 1.61 -5.10
N GLN A 63 -12.54 2.87 -5.16
CA GLN A 63 -12.08 3.83 -6.16
C GLN A 63 -10.72 4.39 -5.77
N ALA A 64 -9.87 4.65 -6.76
CA ALA A 64 -8.61 5.36 -6.59
C ALA A 64 -8.27 6.13 -7.87
N SER A 65 -7.36 7.09 -7.77
CA SER A 65 -6.95 7.94 -8.90
C SER A 65 -5.43 7.99 -9.04
N GLY A 66 -4.97 8.32 -10.26
CA GLY A 66 -3.56 8.51 -10.55
C GLY A 66 -2.68 7.33 -10.14
N MET A 67 -1.58 7.63 -9.43
CA MET A 67 -0.57 6.64 -9.03
C MET A 67 -1.11 5.54 -8.10
N LEU A 68 -2.24 5.76 -7.42
CA LEU A 68 -2.87 4.75 -6.56
C LEU A 68 -3.57 3.62 -7.34
N ASN A 69 -3.73 3.78 -8.66
CA ASN A 69 -4.15 2.69 -9.57
C ASN A 69 -2.98 1.85 -10.07
N GLU A 70 -1.74 2.25 -9.78
CA GLU A 70 -0.54 1.52 -10.17
C GLU A 70 -0.05 0.63 -9.03
N ARG A 71 0.96 -0.20 -9.31
CA ARG A 71 1.52 -1.14 -8.32
C ARG A 71 2.72 -0.58 -7.56
N ALA A 72 3.34 0.51 -8.01
CA ALA A 72 4.53 1.05 -7.33
C ALA A 72 4.19 1.43 -5.89
N ILE A 73 5.05 1.05 -4.95
CA ILE A 73 4.94 1.57 -3.58
C ILE A 73 5.30 3.06 -3.63
N LEU A 74 4.43 3.90 -3.08
CA LEU A 74 4.63 5.34 -3.06
C LEU A 74 5.31 5.78 -1.77
N PHE A 75 6.13 6.81 -1.85
CA PHE A 75 6.72 7.45 -0.68
C PHE A 75 6.77 8.97 -0.79
N VAL A 76 6.84 9.59 0.38
CA VAL A 76 7.01 11.04 0.55
C VAL A 76 8.19 11.29 1.47
N ARG A 77 9.07 12.22 1.11
CA ARG A 77 10.18 12.66 1.96
C ARG A 77 9.73 13.82 2.84
N GLU A 78 10.08 13.79 4.12
CA GLU A 78 9.75 14.87 5.08
C GLU A 78 10.22 16.25 4.60
N GLN A 79 11.35 16.32 3.88
CA GLN A 79 11.89 17.55 3.32
C GLN A 79 11.16 18.04 2.06
N GLN A 80 10.38 17.16 1.41
CA GLN A 80 9.63 17.41 0.18
C GLN A 80 8.19 16.88 0.33
N PRO A 81 7.40 17.44 1.26
CA PRO A 81 6.12 16.85 1.67
C PRO A 81 5.05 16.86 0.58
N LEU A 82 5.25 17.63 -0.49
CA LEU A 82 4.35 17.71 -1.65
C LEU A 82 4.76 16.79 -2.81
N GLU A 83 5.90 16.11 -2.69
CA GLU A 83 6.46 15.29 -3.76
C GLU A 83 6.19 13.80 -3.49
N ILE A 84 5.23 13.24 -4.23
CA ILE A 84 4.91 11.82 -4.19
C ILE A 84 5.81 11.10 -5.20
N ASN A 85 6.57 10.13 -4.71
CA ASN A 85 7.55 9.40 -5.51
C ASN A 85 7.22 7.90 -5.54
N PRO A 86 7.20 7.25 -6.71
CA PRO A 86 7.14 5.80 -6.79
C PRO A 86 8.52 5.16 -6.58
N TYR A 87 8.58 4.04 -5.89
CA TYR A 87 9.78 3.18 -5.93
C TYR A 87 9.90 2.48 -7.29
N HIS A 88 11.11 2.42 -7.82
CA HIS A 88 11.38 1.80 -9.13
C HIS A 88 11.42 0.27 -9.13
N TYR A 89 11.63 -0.38 -7.99
CA TYR A 89 11.78 -1.85 -7.90
C TYR A 89 10.99 -2.47 -6.75
N TYR A 90 10.10 -1.70 -6.13
CA TYR A 90 9.29 -2.15 -4.99
C TYR A 90 7.82 -1.91 -5.30
N TYR A 91 7.08 -3.01 -5.37
CA TYR A 91 5.72 -3.04 -5.85
C TYR A 91 4.79 -3.74 -4.88
N TRP A 92 3.55 -3.29 -4.85
CA TRP A 92 2.44 -4.08 -4.38
C TRP A 92 2.12 -5.21 -5.38
N VAL A 93 1.67 -6.36 -4.88
CA VAL A 93 1.26 -7.48 -5.75
C VAL A 93 0.04 -7.15 -6.63
N ASN A 94 -0.80 -6.21 -6.20
CA ASN A 94 -1.93 -5.65 -6.95
C ASN A 94 -1.99 -4.14 -6.71
N ALA A 95 -2.79 -3.40 -7.49
CA ALA A 95 -3.05 -1.99 -7.21
C ALA A 95 -3.58 -1.80 -5.76
N PRO A 96 -3.15 -0.74 -5.05
CA PRO A 96 -3.54 -0.44 -3.68
C PRO A 96 -5.05 -0.58 -3.40
N ALA A 97 -5.91 -0.02 -4.24
CA ALA A 97 -7.36 -0.10 -4.05
C ALA A 97 -7.88 -1.56 -4.00
N SER A 98 -7.36 -2.43 -4.86
CA SER A 98 -7.71 -3.86 -4.87
C SER A 98 -7.17 -4.61 -3.64
N LEU A 99 -5.96 -4.25 -3.17
CA LEU A 99 -5.39 -4.82 -1.95
C LEU A 99 -6.22 -4.44 -0.73
N VAL A 100 -6.56 -3.16 -0.60
CA VAL A 100 -7.33 -2.64 0.53
C VAL A 100 -8.74 -3.21 0.54
N GLN A 101 -9.39 -3.38 -0.62
CA GLN A 101 -10.72 -4.01 -0.68
C GLN A 101 -10.68 -5.47 -0.19
N ARG A 102 -9.66 -6.24 -0.59
CA ARG A 102 -9.48 -7.63 -0.13
C ARG A 102 -9.23 -7.68 1.37
N HIS A 103 -8.35 -6.82 1.88
CA HIS A 103 -8.02 -6.72 3.30
C HIS A 103 -9.25 -6.31 4.14
N LEU A 104 -10.06 -5.37 3.66
CA LEU A 104 -11.33 -4.97 4.27
C LEU A 104 -12.33 -6.12 4.32
N LEU A 105 -12.47 -6.88 3.22
CA LEU A 105 -13.32 -8.06 3.16
C LEU A 105 -12.92 -9.10 4.22
N GLU A 106 -11.63 -9.42 4.30
CA GLU A 106 -11.08 -10.38 5.28
C GLU A 106 -11.36 -9.92 6.72
N TYR A 107 -11.08 -8.65 7.02
CA TYR A 107 -11.34 -8.06 8.32
C TYR A 107 -12.83 -8.09 8.70
N LEU A 108 -13.73 -7.70 7.78
CA LEU A 108 -15.17 -7.64 8.05
C LEU A 108 -15.80 -9.02 8.19
N ARG A 109 -15.29 -10.02 7.45
CA ARG A 109 -15.65 -11.43 7.66
C ARG A 109 -15.22 -11.91 9.03
N HIS A 110 -13.96 -11.67 9.41
CA HIS A 110 -13.43 -12.12 10.70
C HIS A 110 -14.14 -11.45 11.88
N SER A 111 -14.39 -10.15 11.78
CA SER A 111 -15.06 -9.38 12.83
C SER A 111 -16.55 -9.70 12.98
N GLY A 112 -17.17 -10.42 12.04
CA GLY A 112 -18.60 -10.73 12.07
C GLY A 112 -19.48 -9.48 12.04
N LEU A 113 -19.11 -8.46 11.27
CA LEU A 113 -19.87 -7.19 11.23
C LEU A 113 -21.30 -7.38 10.73
N ALA A 114 -21.48 -8.29 9.77
CA ALA A 114 -22.75 -8.69 9.17
C ALA A 114 -22.85 -10.23 9.16
N GLU A 115 -24.04 -10.78 8.94
CA GLU A 115 -24.27 -12.24 8.88
C GLU A 115 -23.50 -12.89 7.73
N GLU A 116 -23.48 -12.22 6.58
CA GLU A 116 -22.70 -12.62 5.43
C GLU A 116 -21.92 -11.42 4.88
N VAL A 117 -20.65 -11.63 4.49
CA VAL A 117 -19.83 -10.59 3.86
C VAL A 117 -19.18 -11.13 2.59
N TYR A 118 -19.36 -10.44 1.46
CA TYR A 118 -18.85 -10.87 0.15
C TYR A 118 -18.51 -9.69 -0.77
N ARG A 119 -17.84 -9.95 -1.90
CA ARG A 119 -17.53 -8.91 -2.90
C ARG A 119 -18.65 -8.74 -3.93
N TYR A 120 -19.27 -9.83 -4.36
CA TYR A 120 -20.34 -9.84 -5.34
C TYR A 120 -21.10 -11.18 -5.27
N ARG A 121 -22.42 -11.13 -5.50
CA ARG A 121 -23.32 -12.27 -5.64
C ARG A 121 -24.29 -11.96 -6.78
N ALA A 122 -24.46 -12.88 -7.73
CA ALA A 122 -25.29 -12.64 -8.92
C ALA A 122 -26.78 -12.93 -8.67
N ASP A 123 -27.06 -13.83 -7.73
CA ASP A 123 -28.36 -14.42 -7.44
C ASP A 123 -29.18 -13.67 -6.38
N SER A 124 -28.55 -12.79 -5.59
CA SER A 124 -29.26 -11.97 -4.61
C SER A 124 -28.59 -10.61 -4.41
N PRO A 125 -29.35 -9.50 -4.43
CA PRO A 125 -28.84 -8.21 -3.99
C PRO A 125 -28.49 -8.27 -2.50
N ALA A 126 -27.42 -7.57 -2.11
CA ALA A 126 -27.05 -7.46 -0.70
C ALA A 126 -27.98 -6.50 0.04
N ASP A 127 -28.22 -6.76 1.33
CA ASP A 127 -29.00 -5.87 2.20
C ASP A 127 -28.27 -4.55 2.45
N PHE A 128 -26.94 -4.64 2.56
CA PHE A 128 -26.05 -3.51 2.77
C PHE A 128 -24.94 -3.49 1.73
N ARG A 129 -24.51 -2.29 1.35
CA ARG A 129 -23.37 -2.08 0.45
C ARG A 129 -22.37 -1.11 1.05
N LEU A 130 -21.12 -1.55 1.15
CA LEU A 130 -19.98 -0.73 1.53
C LEU A 130 -19.15 -0.39 0.28
N ASP A 131 -19.18 0.87 -0.11
CA ASP A 131 -18.29 1.44 -1.13
C ASP A 131 -17.19 2.28 -0.45
N GLY A 132 -16.14 2.62 -1.20
CA GLY A 132 -15.13 3.53 -0.68
C GLY A 132 -14.16 4.05 -1.72
N SER A 133 -13.35 5.00 -1.28
CA SER A 133 -12.31 5.66 -2.06
C SER A 133 -11.00 5.65 -1.28
N LEU A 134 -9.92 5.18 -1.91
CA LEU A 134 -8.56 5.27 -1.39
C LEU A 134 -7.95 6.60 -1.83
N LEU A 135 -7.67 7.45 -0.84
CA LEU A 135 -7.22 8.83 -1.04
C LEU A 135 -5.72 8.98 -0.84
N HIS A 136 -5.15 8.25 0.13
CA HIS A 136 -3.71 8.24 0.42
C HIS A 136 -3.26 6.81 0.73
N PHE A 137 -2.09 6.42 0.22
CA PHE A 137 -1.49 5.11 0.46
C PHE A 137 0.03 5.15 0.19
N GLU A 138 0.75 5.88 1.04
CA GLU A 138 2.18 6.13 0.87
C GLU A 138 2.95 5.96 2.18
N ARG A 139 4.24 5.65 2.08
CA ARG A 139 5.15 5.67 3.23
C ARG A 139 5.85 7.01 3.33
N HIS A 140 5.87 7.59 4.51
CA HIS A 140 6.59 8.82 4.82
C HIS A 140 7.96 8.48 5.37
N LEU A 141 8.99 9.09 4.79
CA LEU A 141 10.38 8.98 5.22
C LEU A 141 10.75 10.23 6.02
N GLY A 142 10.95 10.09 7.32
CA GLY A 142 11.33 11.20 8.21
C GLY A 142 12.54 10.87 9.07
N LYS A 143 13.03 11.86 9.81
CA LYS A 143 14.17 11.70 10.72
C LYS A 143 13.93 10.65 11.81
N ASN A 144 12.68 10.52 12.24
CA ASN A 144 12.27 9.62 13.33
C ASN A 144 11.84 8.23 12.85
N GLY A 145 12.08 7.90 11.57
CA GLY A 145 11.75 6.62 10.98
C GLY A 145 10.73 6.71 9.85
N VAL A 146 10.05 5.59 9.62
CA VAL A 146 9.11 5.41 8.52
C VAL A 146 7.68 5.33 9.06
N THR A 147 6.75 6.00 8.40
CA THR A 147 5.33 5.98 8.76
C THR A 147 4.50 5.61 7.55
N ALA A 148 3.64 4.61 7.65
CA ALA A 148 2.62 4.36 6.64
C ALA A 148 1.44 5.32 6.85
N GLU A 149 1.05 6.04 5.81
CA GLU A 149 -0.16 6.87 5.80
C GLU A 149 -1.22 6.24 4.91
N VAL A 150 -2.41 6.08 5.48
CA VAL A 150 -3.60 5.61 4.77
C VAL A 150 -4.72 6.60 4.98
N GLU A 151 -5.39 6.97 3.89
CA GLU A 151 -6.67 7.68 3.96
C GLU A 151 -7.73 7.00 3.11
N LEU A 152 -8.87 6.76 3.74
CA LEU A 152 -10.05 6.13 3.14
C LEU A 152 -11.28 6.99 3.36
N GLU A 153 -12.09 7.13 2.31
CA GLU A 153 -13.50 7.46 2.46
C GLU A 153 -14.31 6.16 2.39
N LEU A 154 -15.21 5.95 3.35
CA LEU A 154 -16.10 4.79 3.40
C LEU A 154 -17.55 5.22 3.42
N LEU A 155 -18.38 4.52 2.65
CA LEU A 155 -19.79 4.80 2.44
C LEU A 155 -20.62 3.52 2.60
N LEU A 156 -21.44 3.44 3.65
CA LEU A 156 -22.33 2.33 3.91
C LEU A 156 -23.79 2.70 3.59
N ARG A 157 -24.42 1.93 2.70
CA ARG A 157 -25.83 2.05 2.35
C ARG A 157 -26.64 0.85 2.86
N ASP A 158 -27.88 1.12 3.21
CA ASP A 158 -28.94 0.14 3.46
C ASP A 158 -29.80 0.10 2.18
N ASN A 159 -29.63 -0.96 1.39
CA ASN A 159 -30.27 -1.11 0.10
C ASN A 159 -31.77 -1.42 0.25
N GLN A 160 -32.16 -2.05 1.37
CA GLN A 160 -33.57 -2.38 1.65
C GLN A 160 -34.40 -1.12 1.90
N ARG A 161 -33.80 -0.11 2.53
CA ARG A 161 -34.46 1.18 2.85
C ARG A 161 -34.03 2.34 1.95
N ASP A 162 -33.23 2.06 0.93
CA ASP A 162 -32.63 3.05 0.01
C ASP A 162 -32.06 4.27 0.75
N ARG A 163 -31.25 4.03 1.79
CA ARG A 163 -30.72 5.09 2.66
C ARG A 163 -29.22 4.98 2.88
N LEU A 164 -28.59 6.14 3.00
CA LEU A 164 -27.20 6.24 3.45
C LEU A 164 -27.14 6.10 4.98
N LEU A 165 -26.49 5.04 5.47
CA LEU A 165 -26.28 4.84 6.89
C LEU A 165 -25.09 5.64 7.41
N LEU A 166 -23.94 5.55 6.72
CA LEU A 166 -22.70 6.16 7.19
C LEU A 166 -21.84 6.60 6.02
N ARG A 167 -21.30 7.82 6.11
CA ARG A 167 -20.23 8.34 5.25
C ARG A 167 -19.16 8.98 6.12
N ARG A 168 -17.92 8.50 6.04
CA ARG A 168 -16.82 9.01 6.86
C ARG A 168 -15.50 8.97 6.12
N HIS A 169 -14.68 9.97 6.39
CA HIS A 169 -13.27 10.00 6.03
C HIS A 169 -12.43 9.55 7.23
N TYR A 170 -11.47 8.67 6.98
CA TYR A 170 -10.55 8.15 7.97
C TYR A 170 -9.13 8.30 7.46
N ARG A 171 -8.31 9.04 8.20
CA ARG A 171 -6.86 9.10 8.00
C ARG A 171 -6.17 8.40 9.16
N GLN A 172 -5.15 7.60 8.86
CA GLN A 172 -4.32 6.94 9.86
C GLN A 172 -2.86 7.00 9.45
N LYS A 173 -2.02 7.42 10.39
CA LYS A 173 -0.57 7.32 10.32
C LYS A 173 -0.10 6.25 11.28
N GLN A 174 0.68 5.29 10.79
CA GLN A 174 1.20 4.20 11.60
C GLN A 174 2.73 4.14 11.45
N ALA A 175 3.44 4.29 12.56
CA ALA A 175 4.89 4.13 12.56
C ALA A 175 5.24 2.67 12.23
N ALA A 176 6.18 2.47 11.33
CA ALA A 176 6.75 1.16 11.07
C ALA A 176 7.75 0.78 12.17
N SER A 177 7.82 -0.52 12.47
CA SER A 177 8.79 -1.07 13.42
C SER A 177 10.25 -0.91 12.97
N GLY A 178 10.46 -0.71 11.67
CA GLY A 178 11.77 -0.53 11.05
C GLY A 178 11.67 0.12 9.68
N GLY A 179 12.82 0.27 9.01
CA GLY A 179 12.93 1.02 7.76
C GLY A 179 12.64 0.23 6.49
N ASP A 180 12.59 -1.10 6.58
CA ASP A 180 12.45 -1.98 5.43
C ASP A 180 11.00 -2.03 4.90
N MET A 181 10.81 -2.70 3.76
CA MET A 181 9.50 -2.79 3.11
C MET A 181 8.55 -3.80 3.76
N ALA A 182 9.06 -4.81 4.46
CA ALA A 182 8.21 -5.75 5.19
C ALA A 182 7.58 -5.07 6.41
N ASP A 183 8.38 -4.28 7.15
CA ASP A 183 7.93 -3.46 8.26
C ASP A 183 6.96 -2.36 7.79
N THR A 184 7.24 -1.74 6.65
CA THR A 184 6.31 -0.79 6.02
C THR A 184 4.97 -1.48 5.70
N ALA A 185 4.99 -2.65 5.06
CA ALA A 185 3.76 -3.37 4.70
C ALA A 185 2.94 -3.76 5.94
N ARG A 186 3.60 -4.12 7.05
CA ARG A 186 2.94 -4.37 8.33
C ARG A 186 2.27 -3.11 8.87
N ALA A 187 2.97 -1.98 8.86
CA ALA A 187 2.41 -0.69 9.29
C ALA A 187 1.18 -0.26 8.47
N PHE A 188 1.15 -0.54 7.16
CA PHE A 188 -0.04 -0.34 6.34
C PHE A 188 -1.22 -1.20 6.79
N GLY A 189 -0.99 -2.48 7.09
CA GLY A 189 -2.02 -3.38 7.61
C GLY A 189 -2.59 -2.89 8.95
N GLU A 190 -1.72 -2.52 9.88
CA GLU A 190 -2.09 -1.93 11.17
C GLU A 190 -2.88 -0.62 11.01
N ALA A 191 -2.47 0.25 10.07
CA ALA A 191 -3.19 1.49 9.78
C ALA A 191 -4.61 1.22 9.27
N LEU A 192 -4.76 0.22 8.39
CA LEU A 192 -6.05 -0.21 7.87
C LEU A 192 -6.95 -0.78 8.96
N GLU A 193 -6.45 -1.68 9.81
CA GLU A 193 -7.25 -2.23 10.90
C GLU A 193 -7.69 -1.16 11.91
N ALA A 194 -6.84 -0.16 12.19
CA ALA A 194 -7.22 0.97 13.02
C ALA A 194 -8.37 1.80 12.39
N ILE A 195 -8.34 1.99 11.07
CA ILE A 195 -9.44 2.63 10.33
C ILE A 195 -10.71 1.78 10.43
N TYR A 196 -10.63 0.48 10.18
CA TYR A 196 -11.81 -0.39 10.19
C TYR A 196 -12.44 -0.52 11.57
N ALA A 197 -11.63 -0.54 12.62
CA ALA A 197 -12.11 -0.52 14.00
C ALA A 197 -12.85 0.79 14.32
N ARG A 198 -12.37 1.95 13.82
CA ARG A 198 -13.10 3.22 13.93
C ARG A 198 -14.42 3.19 13.16
N PHE A 199 -14.39 2.71 11.92
CA PHE A 199 -15.59 2.54 11.10
C PHE A 199 -16.66 1.70 11.81
N SER A 200 -16.28 0.56 12.39
CA SER A 200 -17.22 -0.28 13.13
C SER A 200 -17.78 0.41 14.38
N ARG A 201 -17.01 1.26 15.06
CA ARG A 201 -17.49 2.04 16.21
C ARG A 201 -18.45 3.14 15.79
N ASP A 202 -18.12 3.88 14.74
CA ASP A 202 -18.98 4.95 14.22
C ASP A 202 -20.31 4.38 13.74
N LEU A 203 -20.28 3.23 13.05
CA LEU A 203 -21.49 2.51 12.65
C LEU A 203 -22.35 2.15 13.86
N ALA A 204 -21.75 1.60 14.92
CA ALA A 204 -22.48 1.25 16.14
C ALA A 204 -23.18 2.46 16.76
N GLN A 205 -22.50 3.61 16.80
CA GLN A 205 -23.05 4.86 17.32
C GLN A 205 -24.20 5.36 16.44
N THR A 206 -24.06 5.29 15.12
CA THR A 206 -25.11 5.68 14.17
C THR A 206 -26.35 4.79 14.28
N LEU A 207 -26.19 3.48 14.42
CA LEU A 207 -27.31 2.56 14.61
C LEU A 207 -28.02 2.79 15.95
N ALA A 208 -27.27 3.08 17.02
CA ALA A 208 -27.87 3.41 18.32
C ALA A 208 -28.63 4.74 18.30
N ALA A 209 -28.15 5.74 17.57
CA ALA A 209 -28.77 7.07 17.48
C ALA A 209 -30.08 7.08 16.68
N ASN A 210 -30.21 6.18 15.69
CA ASN A 210 -31.36 6.17 14.79
C ASN A 210 -32.53 5.28 15.26
N GLY A 211 -32.40 4.59 16.41
CA GLY A 211 -33.39 3.62 16.89
C GLY A 211 -33.55 2.41 15.96
N PRO A 212 -34.22 1.34 16.40
CA PRO A 212 -34.59 0.21 15.54
C PRO A 212 -35.54 0.61 14.41
#